data_AF-A0AAN1SI27-F1
#
_entry.id   AF-A0AAN1SI27-F1
#
_cell.length_a   1.000
_cell.length_b   1.000
_cell.length_c   1.000
_cell.angle_alpha   90.00
_cell.angle_beta   90.00
_cell.angle_gamma   90.00
#
_symmetry.space_group_name_H-M   'P 1'
#
loop_
_entity.id
_entity.type
_entity.pdbx_description
1 polymer ?
#
loop_
_entity_poly.entity_id
_entity_poly.type
_entity_poly.pdbx_seq_one_letter_code
_entity_poly.pdbx_strand_id
1 'polypeptide(L)'
;MFVLPTFGLAMILPGMLTNFFAGGTAGIFGNAVGGRRGAIIGGILHGFFITLLPALLVTILTGMGFINATATDVDTIAAALLYAWIIGPILRMF
;
A
#
# COMPACT_ATOMS: atom_id res chain seq x y z
N MET A 1 9.28 -1.87 8.05
CA MET A 1 9.70 -0.77 8.95
C MET A 1 11.13 -0.32 8.70
N PHE A 2 12.15 -1.18 8.81
CA PHE A 2 13.56 -0.75 8.70
C PHE A 2 14.13 -0.72 7.28
N VAL A 3 13.57 -1.50 6.35
CA VAL A 3 14.11 -1.61 4.98
C VAL A 3 13.77 -0.39 4.12
N LEU A 4 12.55 0.14 4.19
CA LEU A 4 12.17 1.26 3.31
C LEU A 4 12.95 2.56 3.56
N PRO A 5 13.25 2.95 4.82
CA PRO A 5 14.08 4.11 5.09
C PRO A 5 15.49 4.06 4.51
N THR A 6 16.08 2.86 4.30
CA THR A 6 17.40 2.76 3.66
C THR A 6 17.38 3.13 2.18
N PHE A 7 16.19 3.23 1.57
CA PHE A 7 15.96 3.72 0.21
C PHE A 7 15.38 5.14 0.18
N GLY A 8 15.35 5.84 1.31
CA GLY A 8 14.79 7.21 1.40
C GLY A 8 13.25 7.27 1.45
N LEU A 9 12.58 6.13 1.60
CA LEU A 9 11.12 6.07 1.75
C LEU A 9 10.70 6.18 3.22
N ALA A 10 9.46 6.60 3.46
CA ALA A 10 8.94 6.76 4.80
C ALA A 10 8.92 5.44 5.61
N MET A 11 9.20 5.53 6.90
CA MET A 11 8.97 4.43 7.84
C MET A 11 7.47 4.32 8.12
N ILE A 12 6.83 3.27 7.62
CA ILE A 12 5.42 2.99 7.91
C ILE A 12 5.30 2.25 9.23
N LEU A 13 4.56 2.86 10.17
CA LEU A 13 4.17 2.23 11.43
C LEU A 13 2.99 1.28 11.18
N PRO A 14 3.06 0.00 11.58
CA PRO A 14 1.98 -0.95 11.37
C PRO A 14 0.73 -0.54 12.16
N GLY A 15 -0.36 -0.28 11.45
CA GLY A 15 -1.67 -0.03 12.06
C GLY A 15 -2.43 -1.33 12.33
N MET A 16 -3.13 -1.42 13.47
CA MET A 16 -3.89 -2.64 13.80
C MET A 16 -5.01 -2.94 12.80
N LEU A 17 -5.72 -1.90 12.34
CA LEU A 17 -6.88 -2.07 11.47
C LEU A 17 -6.50 -2.70 10.13
N THR A 18 -5.48 -2.19 9.46
CA THR A 18 -5.02 -2.68 8.16
C THR A 18 -4.39 -4.06 8.24
N ASN A 19 -3.53 -4.30 9.25
CA ASN A 19 -2.90 -5.60 9.40
C ASN A 19 -3.92 -6.71 9.72
N PHE A 20 -4.93 -6.40 10.54
CA PHE A 20 -5.91 -7.39 10.96
C PHE A 20 -7.08 -7.52 9.99
N PHE A 21 -7.78 -6.44 9.65
CA PHE A 21 -8.99 -6.52 8.82
C PHE A 21 -8.64 -6.71 7.35
N ALA A 22 -7.81 -5.83 6.77
CA ALA A 22 -7.44 -5.96 5.36
C ALA A 22 -6.52 -7.18 5.13
N GLY A 23 -5.53 -7.38 6.00
CA GLY A 23 -4.68 -8.59 5.99
C GLY A 23 -5.44 -9.89 6.23
N GLY A 24 -6.40 -9.90 7.17
CA GLY A 24 -7.28 -11.03 7.43
C GLY A 24 -8.17 -11.35 6.23
N THR A 25 -8.72 -10.32 5.59
CA THR A 25 -9.50 -10.44 4.35
C THR A 25 -8.65 -11.07 3.23
N ALA A 26 -7.41 -10.63 3.06
CA ALA A 26 -6.48 -11.24 2.11
C ALA A 26 -6.22 -12.73 2.41
N GLY A 27 -6.13 -13.10 3.69
CA GLY A 27 -6.04 -14.49 4.13
C GLY A 27 -7.30 -15.31 3.82
N ILE A 28 -8.49 -14.75 4.03
CA ILE A 28 -9.78 -15.40 3.73
C ILE A 28 -9.92 -15.69 2.24
N PHE A 29 -9.72 -14.67 1.38
CA PHE A 29 -9.81 -14.84 -0.07
C PHE A 29 -8.67 -15.73 -0.59
N GLY A 30 -7.45 -15.56 -0.08
CA GLY A 30 -6.33 -16.44 -0.39
C GLY A 30 -6.64 -17.89 -0.04
N ASN A 31 -7.28 -18.15 1.10
CA ASN A 31 -7.71 -19.50 1.47
C ASN A 31 -8.80 -20.05 0.54
N ALA A 32 -9.77 -19.22 0.16
CA ALA A 32 -10.85 -19.64 -0.73
C ALA A 32 -10.33 -20.06 -2.12
N VAL A 33 -9.31 -19.37 -2.64
CA VAL A 33 -8.76 -19.64 -3.98
C VAL A 33 -7.65 -20.71 -3.97
N GLY A 34 -6.81 -20.74 -2.93
CA GLY A 34 -5.58 -21.55 -2.90
C GLY A 34 -5.38 -22.37 -1.63
N GLY A 35 -6.41 -22.53 -0.80
CA GLY A 35 -6.34 -23.19 0.50
C GLY A 35 -5.30 -22.55 1.42
N ARG A 36 -4.73 -23.34 2.34
CA ARG A 36 -3.76 -22.85 3.32
C ARG A 36 -2.55 -22.14 2.69
N ARG A 37 -2.10 -22.60 1.53
CA ARG A 37 -0.99 -21.98 0.80
C ARG A 37 -1.39 -20.59 0.28
N GLY A 38 -2.58 -20.49 -0.31
CA GLY A 38 -3.12 -19.20 -0.74
C GLY A 38 -3.33 -18.22 0.41
N ALA A 39 -3.75 -18.70 1.58
CA ALA A 39 -3.87 -17.87 2.78
C ALA A 39 -2.51 -17.28 3.22
N ILE A 40 -1.46 -18.11 3.26
CA ILE A 40 -0.10 -17.69 3.63
C ILE A 40 0.45 -16.69 2.60
N ILE A 41 0.38 -17.02 1.31
CA ILE A 41 0.90 -16.18 0.24
C ILE A 41 0.14 -14.84 0.19
N GLY A 42 -1.20 -14.90 0.27
CA GLY A 42 -2.05 -13.71 0.29
C GLY A 42 -1.75 -12.79 1.46
N GLY A 43 -1.59 -13.34 2.67
CA GLY A 43 -1.22 -12.57 3.86
C GLY A 43 0.15 -11.91 3.73
N ILE A 44 1.16 -12.63 3.22
CA ILE A 44 2.53 -12.09 3.04
C ILE A 44 2.52 -10.96 2.00
N LEU A 45 1.91 -11.18 0.84
CA LEU A 45 1.87 -10.17 -0.22
C LEU A 45 1.08 -8.94 0.22
N HIS A 46 -0.04 -9.14 0.92
CA HIS A 46 -0.81 -8.02 1.45
C HIS A 46 -0.01 -7.23 2.49
N GLY A 47 0.69 -7.91 3.41
CA GLY A 47 1.60 -7.28 4.38
C GLY A 47 2.70 -6.45 3.71
N PHE A 48 3.24 -6.94 2.60
CA PHE A 48 4.18 -6.19 1.78
C PHE A 48 3.54 -4.93 1.17
N PHE A 49 2.35 -5.04 0.58
CA PHE A 49 1.66 -3.90 -0.04
C PHE A 49 1.28 -2.81 0.95
N ILE A 50 0.74 -3.14 2.13
CA ILE A 50 0.42 -2.16 3.18
C ILE A 50 1.65 -1.53 3.83
N THR A 51 2.87 -1.99 3.49
CA THR A 51 4.12 -1.36 3.93
C THR A 51 4.72 -0.50 2.81
N LEU A 52 4.81 -1.03 1.59
CA LEU A 52 5.46 -0.35 0.47
C LEU A 52 4.60 0.77 -0.13
N LEU A 53 3.33 0.49 -0.42
CA LEU A 53 2.48 1.44 -1.16
C LEU A 53 2.22 2.74 -0.38
N PRO A 54 1.91 2.72 0.93
CA PRO A 54 1.79 3.96 1.70
C PRO A 54 3.09 4.77 1.67
N ALA A 55 4.25 4.11 1.76
CA ALA A 55 5.54 4.80 1.74
C ALA A 55 5.80 5.53 0.43
N LEU A 56 5.35 4.96 -0.70
CA LEU A 56 5.38 5.61 -2.01
C LEU A 56 4.40 6.79 -2.05
N LEU A 57 3.19 6.61 -1.53
CA LEU A 57 2.17 7.66 -1.51
C LEU A 57 2.60 8.88 -0.67
N VAL A 58 3.29 8.69 0.45
CA VAL A 58 3.84 9.78 1.27
C VAL A 58 4.66 10.75 0.43
N THR A 59 5.45 10.25 -0.54
CA THR A 59 6.29 11.11 -1.39
C THR A 59 5.45 12.08 -2.24
N ILE A 60 4.32 11.61 -2.76
CA ILE A 60 3.41 12.42 -3.58
C ILE A 60 2.64 13.40 -2.71
N LEU A 61 2.11 12.93 -1.57
CA LEU A 61 1.35 13.75 -0.62
C LEU A 61 2.21 14.89 -0.04
N THR A 62 3.48 14.62 0.26
CA THR A 62 4.43 15.64 0.71
C THR A 62 4.62 16.74 -0.33
N GLY A 63 4.68 16.37 -1.62
CA GLY A 63 4.74 17.35 -2.72
C GLY A 63 3.50 18.24 -2.85
N MET A 64 2.37 17.84 -2.25
CA MET A 64 1.12 18.61 -2.19
C MET A 64 0.92 19.35 -0.86
N GLY A 65 1.90 19.31 0.04
CA GLY A 65 1.83 19.97 1.35
C GLY A 65 1.26 19.10 2.48
N PHE A 66 0.89 17.84 2.20
CA PHE A 66 0.45 16.89 3.23
C PHE A 66 1.65 16.13 3.79
N ILE A 67 2.20 16.62 4.91
CA ILE A 67 3.40 16.06 5.55
C ILE A 67 3.02 14.90 6.46
N ASN A 68 3.78 13.80 6.42
CA ASN A 68 3.59 12.60 7.26
C ASN A 68 2.18 11.98 7.15
N ALA A 69 1.48 12.22 6.03
CA ALA A 69 0.16 11.69 5.77
C ALA A 69 0.24 10.57 4.73
N THR A 70 -0.63 9.57 4.88
CA THR A 70 -0.86 8.50 3.91
C THR A 70 -2.25 7.91 4.11
N ALA A 71 -2.71 7.10 3.15
CA ALA A 71 -3.87 6.24 3.31
C ALA A 71 -3.45 4.86 3.84
N THR A 72 -4.44 4.08 4.27
CA THR A 72 -4.25 2.76 4.90
C THR A 72 -4.51 1.62 3.91
N ASP A 73 -5.57 1.74 3.12
CA ASP A 73 -6.08 0.62 2.33
C ASP A 73 -5.40 0.53 0.96
N VAL A 74 -4.99 -0.69 0.58
CA VAL A 74 -4.17 -0.97 -0.60
C VAL A 74 -4.82 -0.47 -1.89
N ASP A 75 -6.13 -0.65 -2.02
CA ASP A 75 -6.91 -0.25 -3.20
C ASP A 75 -6.97 1.27 -3.34
N THR A 76 -7.19 1.99 -2.25
CA THR A 76 -7.22 3.46 -2.19
C THR A 76 -5.86 4.03 -2.57
N ILE A 77 -4.78 3.45 -2.03
CA ILE A 77 -3.43 3.87 -2.33
C ILE A 77 -3.07 3.55 -3.79
N ALA A 78 -3.42 2.35 -4.27
CA ALA A 78 -3.16 1.96 -5.65
C ALA A 78 -3.87 2.88 -6.65
N ALA A 79 -5.12 3.26 -6.39
CA ALA A 79 -5.85 4.23 -7.20
C ALA A 79 -5.16 5.61 -7.21
N ALA A 80 -4.70 6.08 -6.04
CA ALA A 80 -3.97 7.34 -5.95
C ALA A 80 -2.63 7.31 -6.70
N LEU A 81 -1.86 6.22 -6.58
CA LEU A 81 -0.59 6.04 -7.29
C LEU A 81 -0.81 5.93 -8.81
N LEU A 82 -1.82 5.16 -9.24
CA LEU A 82 -2.22 5.07 -10.64
C LEU A 82 -2.56 6.45 -11.21
N TYR A 83 -3.34 7.24 -10.46
CA TYR A 83 -3.65 8.60 -10.86
C TYR A 83 -2.39 9.46 -10.96
N ALA A 84 -1.55 9.45 -9.92
CA ALA A 84 -0.38 10.32 -9.85
C ALA A 84 0.69 10.01 -10.91
N TRP A 85 0.91 8.73 -11.23
CA TRP A 85 2.01 8.31 -12.10
C TRP A 85 1.63 8.07 -13.54
N ILE A 86 0.36 7.79 -13.82
CA ILE A 86 -0.10 7.44 -15.17
C ILE A 86 -1.13 8.44 -15.66
N ILE A 87 -2.27 8.57 -14.97
CA ILE A 87 -3.40 9.37 -15.46
C ILE A 87 -3.04 10.87 -15.49
N GLY A 88 -2.50 11.40 -14.39
CA GLY A 88 -2.13 12.81 -14.26
C GLY A 88 -1.14 13.28 -15.34
N PRO A 89 -0.04 12.55 -15.58
CA PRO A 89 0.88 12.86 -16.68
C PRO A 89 0.21 12.84 -18.05
N ILE A 90 -0.63 11.85 -18.34
CA ILE A 90 -1.36 11.78 -19.63
C ILE A 90 -2.29 12.98 -19.81
N LEU A 91 -3.05 13.35 -18.76
CA LEU A 91 -3.96 14.49 -18.82
C LEU A 91 -3.25 15.82 -19.05
N ARG A 92 -1.98 15.95 -18.66
CA ARG A 92 -1.16 17.16 -18.89
C ARG A 92 -0.52 17.23 -20.28
N MET A 93 -0.62 16.15 -21.08
CA MET A 93 -0.10 16.12 -22.45
C MET A 93 -1.07 16.73 -23.47
N PHE A 94 -2.32 16.94 -23.06
CA PHE A 94 -3.38 17.58 -23.85
C PHE A 94 -3.74 18.93 -23.22
#